data_AF-A0A1M5TSN7-F1
#
_entry.id   AF-A0A1M5TSN7-F1
#
_cell.length_a   1.000
_cell.length_b   1.000
_cell.length_c   1.000
_cell.angle_alpha   90.00
_cell.angle_beta   90.00
_cell.angle_gamma   90.00
#
_symmetry.space_group_name_H-M   'P 1'
#
loop_
_entity.id
_entity.type
_entity.pdbx_description
1 polymer ?
#
loop_
_entity_poly.entity_id
_entity_poly.type
_entity_poly.pdbx_seq_one_letter_code
_entity_poly.pdbx_strand_id
1 'polypeptide(L)'
;MNGLTINFPDGGNGPVECAAAIIVPEQALQEPGYITMMAGQGTAVDKHGLQALAQTACYQFQDGELEVAGMTGPCRLVGPSGEAELLRGMIIYRETSGAIGAAVHTGLNPRKLLESAHRYCTRWVRLDI
;
A
#
# COMPACT_ATOMS: atom_id res chain seq x y z
N MET A 1 -14.58 8.58 -14.82
CA MET A 1 -13.36 9.02 -14.11
C MET A 1 -12.81 7.76 -13.48
N ASN A 2 -11.72 7.20 -13.99
CA ASN A 2 -11.21 5.91 -13.49
C ASN A 2 -9.97 6.16 -12.65
N GLY A 3 -10.18 6.46 -11.36
CA GLY A 3 -9.13 6.53 -10.34
C GLY A 3 -8.59 5.15 -9.98
N LEU A 4 -7.56 5.09 -9.14
CA LEU A 4 -7.13 3.84 -8.53
C LEU A 4 -8.14 3.47 -7.44
N THR A 5 -8.71 2.28 -7.51
CA THR A 5 -9.72 1.79 -6.57
C THR A 5 -9.23 0.51 -5.91
N ILE A 6 -9.35 0.44 -4.58
CA ILE A 6 -9.03 -0.75 -3.79
C ILE A 6 -10.33 -1.42 -3.37
N ASN A 7 -10.49 -2.71 -3.71
CA ASN A 7 -11.64 -3.51 -3.33
C ASN A 7 -11.23 -4.48 -2.22
N PHE A 8 -11.66 -4.17 -1.00
CA PHE A 8 -11.42 -5.03 0.15
C PHE A 8 -12.44 -6.18 0.20
N PRO A 9 -12.00 -7.40 0.55
CA PRO A 9 -12.85 -8.61 0.55
C PRO A 9 -13.97 -8.58 1.60
N ASP A 10 -13.76 -7.88 2.72
CA ASP A 10 -14.61 -8.00 3.90
C ASP A 10 -15.82 -7.06 3.88
N GLY A 11 -16.06 -6.35 2.77
CA GLY A 11 -17.28 -5.60 2.49
C GLY A 11 -17.58 -4.40 3.40
N GLY A 12 -16.80 -4.15 4.46
CA GLY A 12 -17.11 -3.19 5.51
C GLY A 12 -17.03 -1.70 5.12
N ASN A 13 -16.18 -1.34 4.16
CA ASN A 13 -15.90 0.07 3.80
C ASN A 13 -16.14 0.42 2.31
N GLY A 14 -16.70 -0.49 1.52
CA GLY A 14 -16.85 -0.30 0.08
C GLY A 14 -15.50 -0.14 -0.66
N PRO A 15 -15.52 0.12 -1.97
CA PRO A 15 -14.31 0.41 -2.73
C PRO A 15 -13.71 1.74 -2.27
N VAL A 16 -12.39 1.77 -2.03
CA VAL A 16 -11.68 3.00 -1.63
C VAL A 16 -10.99 3.63 -2.83
N GLU A 17 -11.31 4.88 -3.11
CA GLU A 17 -10.61 5.67 -4.14
C GLU A 17 -9.31 6.25 -3.61
N CYS A 18 -8.22 5.93 -4.30
CA CYS A 18 -6.87 6.25 -3.88
C CYS A 18 -6.13 7.05 -4.94
N ALA A 19 -5.24 7.94 -4.49
CA ALA A 19 -4.26 8.60 -5.35
C ALA A 19 -3.06 7.68 -5.65
N ALA A 20 -2.65 6.87 -4.67
CA ALA A 20 -1.55 5.93 -4.79
C ALA A 20 -1.69 4.77 -3.79
N ALA A 21 -1.15 3.61 -4.13
CA ALA A 21 -1.06 2.44 -3.26
C ALA A 21 0.29 1.74 -3.41
N ILE A 22 0.79 1.22 -2.29
CA ILE A 22 1.94 0.33 -2.19
C ILE A 22 1.39 -1.04 -1.78
N ILE A 23 1.63 -2.03 -2.61
CA ILE A 23 1.23 -3.42 -2.39
C ILE A 23 2.46 -4.14 -1.84
N VAL A 24 2.32 -4.71 -0.64
CA VAL A 24 3.38 -5.38 0.09
C VAL A 24 2.99 -6.83 0.32
N PRO A 25 3.28 -7.74 -0.63
CA PRO A 25 3.02 -9.16 -0.45
C PRO A 25 3.76 -9.71 0.77
N GLU A 26 3.25 -10.77 1.38
CA GLU A 26 3.94 -11.44 2.49
C GLU A 26 5.37 -11.89 2.09
N GLN A 27 5.53 -12.31 0.83
CA GLN A 27 6.82 -12.67 0.23
C GLN A 27 7.85 -11.54 0.30
N ALA A 28 7.40 -10.27 0.35
CA ALA A 28 8.26 -9.10 0.49
C ALA A 28 9.02 -9.02 1.83
N LEU A 29 8.65 -9.86 2.81
CA LEU A 29 9.41 -10.01 4.05
C LEU A 29 10.73 -10.77 3.83
N GLN A 30 10.79 -11.63 2.81
CA GLN A 30 12.00 -12.36 2.42
C GLN A 30 12.71 -11.67 1.25
N GLU A 31 11.94 -11.25 0.25
CA GLU A 31 12.46 -10.66 -0.98
C GLU A 31 11.70 -9.36 -1.31
N PRO A 32 12.27 -8.18 -1.01
CA PRO A 32 11.59 -6.91 -1.20
C PRO A 32 11.18 -6.60 -2.66
N GLY A 33 11.73 -7.31 -3.65
CA GLY A 33 11.40 -7.14 -5.07
C GLY A 33 9.95 -7.45 -5.44
N TYR A 34 9.21 -8.13 -4.55
CA TYR A 34 7.76 -8.36 -4.74
C TYR A 34 6.88 -7.15 -4.42
N ILE A 35 7.44 -6.07 -3.85
CA ILE A 35 6.68 -4.85 -3.58
C ILE A 35 6.35 -4.18 -4.90
N THR A 36 5.06 -3.91 -5.12
CA THR A 36 4.57 -3.22 -6.30
C THR A 36 3.83 -1.95 -5.92
N MET A 37 3.73 -1.02 -6.87
CA MET A 37 3.16 0.30 -6.64
C MET A 37 2.16 0.61 -7.75
N MET A 38 1.06 1.24 -7.38
CA MET A 38 0.04 1.71 -8.31
C MET A 38 -0.28 3.17 -8.02
N ALA A 39 -0.51 3.94 -9.07
CA ALA A 39 -0.90 5.35 -9.00
C ALA A 39 -2.18 5.58 -9.80
N GLY A 40 -2.97 6.58 -9.39
CA GLY A 40 -4.15 7.03 -10.11
C GLY A 40 -3.83 7.70 -11.46
N GLN A 41 -4.86 8.09 -12.21
CA GLN A 41 -4.70 8.62 -13.55
C GLN A 41 -4.11 10.04 -13.52
N GLY A 42 -3.05 10.29 -14.30
CA GLY A 42 -2.39 11.60 -14.38
C GLY A 42 -1.30 11.84 -13.33
N THR A 43 -1.08 10.91 -12.40
CA THR A 43 0.10 10.91 -11.52
C THR A 43 1.12 9.90 -12.06
N ALA A 44 2.30 10.39 -12.45
CA ALA A 44 3.44 9.49 -12.58
C ALA A 44 3.68 8.83 -11.22
N VAL A 45 4.18 7.59 -11.22
CA VAL A 45 4.64 6.92 -10.01
C VAL A 45 5.79 7.74 -9.43
N ASP A 46 5.48 8.68 -8.54
CA ASP A 46 6.45 9.54 -7.89
C ASP A 46 7.13 8.77 -6.76
N LYS A 47 8.37 8.35 -7.01
CA LYS A 47 9.20 7.64 -6.03
C LYS A 47 9.33 8.38 -4.70
N HIS A 48 9.33 9.72 -4.72
CA HIS A 48 9.41 10.51 -3.48
C HIS A 48 8.06 10.51 -2.75
N GLY A 49 6.95 10.69 -3.46
CA GLY A 49 5.60 10.58 -2.90
C GLY A 49 5.32 9.20 -2.29
N LEU A 50 5.80 8.12 -2.91
CA LEU A 50 5.65 6.75 -2.40
C LEU A 50 6.58 6.46 -1.23
N GLN A 51 7.81 6.98 -1.26
CA GLN A 51 8.71 6.92 -0.11
C GLN A 51 8.15 7.70 1.08
N ALA A 52 7.59 8.89 0.85
CA ALA A 52 6.89 9.67 1.87
C ALA A 52 5.66 8.92 2.41
N LEU A 53 4.86 8.28 1.55
CA LEU A 53 3.73 7.46 1.97
C LEU A 53 4.17 6.31 2.88
N ALA A 54 5.18 5.53 2.48
CA ALA A 54 5.69 4.42 3.27
C ALA A 54 6.31 4.89 4.60
N GLN A 55 7.05 6.00 4.58
CA GLN A 55 7.66 6.60 5.77
C GLN A 55 6.58 7.09 6.75
N THR A 56 5.61 7.88 6.27
CA THR A 56 4.54 8.42 7.11
C THR A 56 3.70 7.29 7.71
N ALA A 57 3.31 6.28 6.91
CA ALA A 57 2.57 5.13 7.43
C ALA A 57 3.36 4.36 8.51
N CYS A 58 4.68 4.21 8.33
CA CYS A 58 5.54 3.55 9.30
C CYS A 58 5.62 4.32 10.64
N TYR A 59 5.75 5.65 10.59
CA TYR A 59 5.78 6.47 11.81
C TYR A 59 4.42 6.60 12.48
N GLN A 60 3.35 6.86 11.73
CA GLN A 60 2.00 6.90 12.30
C GLN A 60 1.64 5.56 12.97
N PHE A 61 2.06 4.42 12.41
CA PHE A 61 1.86 3.13 13.09
C PHE A 61 2.66 3.01 14.39
N GLN A 62 3.90 3.51 14.43
CA GLN A 62 4.74 3.49 15.64
C GLN A 62 4.18 4.39 16.74
N ASP A 63 3.61 5.52 16.35
CA ASP A 63 3.00 6.50 17.24
C ASP A 63 1.55 6.13 17.63
N GLY A 64 1.00 5.07 17.04
CA GLY A 64 -0.37 4.59 17.30
C GLY A 64 -1.47 5.39 16.61
N GLU A 65 -1.12 6.24 15.65
CA GLU A 65 -2.04 7.10 14.88
C GLU A 65 -2.61 6.41 13.63
N LEU A 66 -1.95 5.36 13.12
CA LEU A 66 -2.43 4.60 11.97
C LEU A 66 -3.18 3.34 12.42
N GLU A 67 -4.49 3.34 12.21
CA GLU A 67 -5.29 2.12 12.31
C GLU A 67 -5.06 1.24 11.09
N VAL A 68 -4.64 0.00 11.32
CA VAL A 68 -4.46 -0.99 10.25
C VAL A 68 -5.67 -1.89 10.20
N ALA A 69 -6.46 -1.78 9.13
CA ALA A 69 -7.62 -2.62 8.91
C ALA A 69 -7.21 -4.08 8.72
N GLY A 70 -7.90 -5.00 9.39
CA GLY A 70 -7.75 -6.43 9.14
C GLY A 70 -8.47 -6.83 7.86
N MET A 71 -7.88 -7.74 7.09
CA MET A 71 -8.50 -8.32 5.89
C MET A 71 -8.40 -9.85 5.88
N THR A 72 -9.47 -10.55 5.48
CA THR A 72 -9.53 -12.03 5.54
C THR A 72 -9.41 -12.75 4.20
N GLY A 73 -9.54 -12.03 3.08
CA GLY A 73 -9.45 -12.59 1.73
C GLY A 73 -8.55 -11.79 0.77
N PRO A 74 -8.47 -12.21 -0.50
CA PRO A 74 -7.72 -11.48 -1.52
C PRO A 74 -8.25 -10.06 -1.71
N CYS A 75 -7.35 -9.11 -1.92
CA CYS A 75 -7.71 -7.74 -2.25
C CYS A 75 -7.33 -7.41 -3.69
N ARG A 76 -8.24 -6.73 -4.40
CA ARG A 76 -8.02 -6.34 -5.80
C ARG A 76 -7.91 -4.84 -5.90
N LEU A 77 -6.82 -4.38 -6.53
CA LEU A 77 -6.61 -2.99 -6.90
C LEU A 77 -6.86 -2.86 -8.41
N VAL A 78 -7.65 -1.88 -8.80
CA VAL A 78 -7.94 -1.57 -10.21
C VAL A 78 -7.55 -0.12 -10.44
N GLY A 79 -6.66 0.11 -11.40
CA GLY A 79 -6.23 1.46 -11.75
C GLY A 79 -5.98 1.61 -13.25
N PRO A 80 -5.51 2.79 -13.69
CA PRO A 80 -5.26 3.06 -15.09
C PRO A 80 -4.16 2.20 -15.71
N SER A 81 -3.19 1.76 -14.90
CA SER A 81 -2.08 0.91 -15.31
C SER A 81 -2.45 -0.59 -15.37
N GLY A 82 -3.70 -0.94 -15.08
CA GLY A 82 -4.19 -2.31 -15.03
C GLY A 82 -4.72 -2.70 -13.65
N GLU A 83 -4.72 -3.99 -13.37
CA GLU A 83 -5.18 -4.54 -12.10
C GLU A 83 -4.06 -5.30 -11.39
N ALA A 84 -4.12 -5.30 -10.06
CA ALA A 84 -3.28 -6.11 -9.22
C ALA A 84 -4.14 -6.85 -8.19
N GLU A 85 -3.75 -8.08 -7.88
CA GLU A 85 -4.37 -8.87 -6.85
C GLU A 85 -3.34 -9.17 -5.76
N LEU A 86 -3.71 -8.89 -4.51
CA LEU A 86 -2.95 -9.24 -3.34
C LEU A 86 -3.63 -10.41 -2.64
N LEU A 87 -3.05 -11.61 -2.78
CA LEU A 87 -3.55 -12.82 -2.12
C LEU A 87 -3.27 -12.85 -0.61
N ARG A 88 -2.12 -12.31 -0.20
CA ARG A 88 -1.69 -12.25 1.20
C ARG A 88 -0.59 -11.20 1.38
N GLY A 89 -0.75 -10.32 2.38
CA GLY A 89 0.19 -9.22 2.63
C GLY A 89 -0.50 -7.98 3.20
N MET A 90 0.03 -6.82 2.88
CA MET A 90 -0.47 -5.51 3.27
C MET A 90 -0.64 -4.58 2.06
N ILE A 91 -1.58 -3.66 2.15
CA ILE A 91 -1.69 -2.50 1.26
C ILE A 91 -1.55 -1.25 2.12
N ILE A 92 -0.69 -0.34 1.67
CA ILE A 92 -0.56 1.02 2.21
C ILE A 92 -1.08 1.96 1.12
N TYR A 93 -2.01 2.83 1.43
CA TYR A 93 -2.61 3.68 0.41
C TYR A 93 -2.81 5.10 0.89
N ARG A 94 -2.85 6.01 -0.07
CA ARG A 94 -3.27 7.38 0.13
C ARG A 94 -4.57 7.58 -0.61
N GLU A 95 -5.62 7.93 0.12
CA GLU A 95 -6.91 8.31 -0.45
C GLU A 95 -6.78 9.56 -1.31
N THR A 96 -7.75 9.79 -2.20
CA THR A 96 -7.84 11.04 -2.97
C THR A 96 -8.05 12.27 -2.06
N SER A 97 -8.60 12.06 -0.86
CA SER A 97 -8.72 13.06 0.22
C SER A 97 -7.36 13.46 0.83
N GLY A 98 -6.32 12.67 0.61
CA GLY A 98 -5.00 12.82 1.23
C GLY A 98 -4.81 12.01 2.52
N ALA A 99 -5.86 11.38 3.04
CA ALA A 99 -5.78 10.48 4.18
C ALA A 99 -4.91 9.25 3.86
N ILE A 100 -4.20 8.74 4.86
CA ILE A 100 -3.38 7.54 4.75
C ILE A 100 -4.11 6.40 5.43
N GLY A 101 -4.23 5.28 4.74
CA GLY A 101 -4.80 4.06 5.27
C GLY A 101 -3.87 2.87 5.03
N ALA A 102 -4.06 1.83 5.84
CA ALA A 102 -3.40 0.55 5.66
C ALA A 102 -4.36 -0.59 5.95
N ALA A 103 -4.23 -1.66 5.19
CA ALA A 103 -4.95 -2.91 5.42
C ALA A 103 -3.98 -4.09 5.36
N VAL A 104 -4.14 -5.06 6.26
CA VAL A 104 -3.25 -6.22 6.38
C VAL A 104 -4.05 -7.50 6.54
N HIS A 105 -3.59 -8.56 5.86
CA HIS A 105 -4.19 -9.87 6.03
C HIS A 105 -4.03 -10.35 7.48
N THR A 106 -5.09 -10.92 8.04
CA THR A 106 -5.08 -11.41 9.44
C THR A 106 -3.98 -12.44 9.67
N GLY A 107 -3.39 -12.41 10.86
CA GLY A 107 -2.27 -13.28 11.24
C GLY A 107 -0.89 -12.84 10.72
N LEU A 108 -0.80 -11.77 9.93
CA LEU A 108 0.48 -11.15 9.56
C LEU A 108 0.90 -10.08 10.57
N ASN A 109 2.20 -9.79 10.61
CA ASN A 109 2.75 -8.74 11.46
C ASN A 109 2.79 -7.41 10.68
N PRO A 110 1.88 -6.45 10.97
CA PRO A 110 1.81 -5.19 10.24
C PRO A 110 3.09 -4.37 10.35
N ARG A 111 3.74 -4.39 11.53
CA ARG A 111 5.01 -3.68 11.76
C ARG A 111 6.08 -4.12 10.78
N LYS A 112 6.28 -5.43 10.61
CA LYS A 112 7.32 -5.96 9.72
C LYS A 112 7.08 -5.61 8.25
N LEU A 113 5.81 -5.60 7.82
CA LEU A 113 5.43 -5.24 6.45
C LEU A 113 5.64 -3.75 6.18
N LEU A 114 5.21 -2.87 7.11
CA LEU A 114 5.47 -1.43 7.04
C LEU A 114 6.96 -1.12 6.98
N GLU A 115 7.76 -1.75 7.83
CA GLU A 115 9.21 -1.60 7.81
C GLU A 115 9.84 -2.09 6.49
N SER A 116 9.33 -3.19 5.92
CA SER A 116 9.80 -3.68 4.62
C SER A 116 9.51 -2.68 3.51
N ALA A 117 8.28 -2.14 3.47
CA ALA A 117 7.87 -1.10 2.52
C ALA A 117 8.74 0.16 2.65
N HIS A 118 8.93 0.65 3.87
CA HIS A 118 9.75 1.83 4.14
C HIS A 118 11.22 1.62 3.72
N ARG A 119 11.82 0.46 4.06
CA ARG A 119 13.20 0.14 3.64
C ARG A 119 13.33 0.04 2.13
N TYR A 120 12.37 -0.60 1.47
CA TYR A 120 12.35 -0.75 0.01
C TYR A 120 12.27 0.62 -0.67
N CYS A 121 11.28 1.46 -0.31
CA CYS A 121 11.11 2.77 -0.94
C CYS A 121 12.30 3.70 -0.67
N THR A 122 12.90 3.63 0.52
CA THR A 122 14.12 4.39 0.85
C THR A 122 15.31 3.97 -0.02
N ARG A 123 15.48 2.67 -0.28
CA ARG A 123 16.53 2.18 -1.20
C ARG A 123 16.22 2.58 -2.64
N TRP A 124 14.97 2.49 -3.06
CA TRP A 124 14.53 2.83 -4.41
C TRP A 124 14.83 4.29 -4.76
N VAL A 125 14.50 5.23 -3.88
CA VAL A 125 14.83 6.64 -4.07
C VAL A 125 16.34 6.88 -4.13
N ARG A 126 17.13 6.19 -3.29
CA ARG A 126 18.58 6.34 -3.23
C ARG A 126 19.32 5.77 -4.44
N LEU A 127 18.79 4.69 -5.04
CA LEU A 127 19.45 3.96 -6.12
C LEU A 127 18.99 4.40 -7.52
N ASP A 128 17.97 5.25 -7.61
CA ASP A 128 17.40 5.76 -8.88
C ASP A 128 17.06 4.67 -9.90
N ILE A 129 16.50 3.56 -9.40
CA ILE A 129 16.10 2.38 -10.20
C ILE A 129 14.73 2.60 -10.84
#